data_AF-A0A8I1RYH9-F1
#
_entry.id   AF-A0A8I1RYH9-F1
#
_cell.length_a   1.000
_cell.length_b   1.000
_cell.length_c   1.000
_cell.angle_alpha   90.00
_cell.angle_beta   90.00
_cell.angle_gamma   90.00
#
_symmetry.space_group_name_H-M   'P 1'
#
loop_
_entity.id
_entity.type
_entity.pdbx_description
1 polymer ?
#
loop_
_entity_poly.entity_id
_entity_poly.type
_entity_poly.pdbx_seq_one_letter_code
_entity_poly.pdbx_strand_id
1 'polypeptide(L)' 'MDTDDPEPRRKMSNIVLGEDISALSAHELEARIARLEEEVLRCREAIKARVATRSVAENFFKR' A
#
# COMPACT_ATOMS: atom_id res chain seq x y z
N MET A 1 35.62 -16.78 15.23
CA MET A 1 34.79 -17.20 14.09
C MET A 1 33.40 -17.31 14.64
N ASP A 2 32.61 -16.25 14.62
CA ASP A 2 31.15 -16.33 14.73
C ASP A 2 30.63 -15.09 14.00
N THR A 3 30.29 -15.34 12.75
CA THR A 3 29.81 -14.39 11.75
C THR A 3 28.40 -14.01 12.15
N ASP A 4 28.22 -12.78 12.64
CA ASP A 4 26.90 -12.15 12.77
C ASP A 4 26.41 -11.87 11.34
N ASP A 5 25.97 -12.92 10.65
CA ASP A 5 25.39 -12.85 9.32
C ASP A 5 23.97 -12.31 9.50
N PRO A 6 23.67 -11.07 9.05
CA PRO A 6 22.33 -10.55 9.16
C PRO A 6 21.43 -11.44 8.30
N GLU A 7 20.59 -12.24 8.96
CA GLU A 7 19.61 -13.09 8.28
C GLU A 7 18.95 -12.30 7.16
N PRO A 8 18.87 -12.86 5.93
CA PRO A 8 18.32 -12.15 4.80
C PRO A 8 16.87 -11.82 5.13
N ARG A 9 16.62 -10.54 5.47
CA ARG A 9 15.28 -10.01 5.71
C ARG A 9 14.44 -10.44 4.52
N ARG A 10 13.53 -11.40 4.73
CA ARG A 10 12.66 -11.91 3.68
C ARG A 10 12.04 -10.69 3.03
N LYS A 11 12.41 -10.44 1.76
CA LYS A 11 11.79 -9.37 0.98
C LYS A 11 10.30 -9.64 1.06
N MET A 12 9.56 -8.73 1.68
CA MET A 12 8.12 -8.87 1.78
C MET A 12 7.60 -9.01 0.36
N SER A 13 7.13 -10.20 0.01
CA SER A 13 6.55 -10.49 -1.29
C SER A 13 5.50 -9.42 -1.58
N ASN A 14 5.48 -8.90 -2.80
CA ASN A 14 4.41 -8.02 -3.23
C ASN A 14 3.09 -8.78 -3.06
N ILE A 15 2.13 -8.14 -2.39
CA ILE A 15 0.78 -8.68 -2.23
C ILE A 15 0.11 -8.67 -3.61
N VAL A 16 -0.23 -9.85 -4.14
CA VAL A 16 -0.93 -9.97 -5.42
C VAL A 16 -2.42 -10.16 -5.14
N LEU A 17 -3.27 -9.34 -5.78
CA LEU A 17 -4.72 -9.50 -5.68
C LEU A 17 -5.14 -10.81 -6.36
N GLY A 18 -5.89 -11.64 -5.63
CA GLY A 18 -6.35 -12.94 -6.11
C GLY A 18 -5.35 -14.08 -5.95
N GLU A 19 -4.26 -13.89 -5.19
CA GLU A 19 -3.40 -15.03 -4.81
C GLU A 19 -4.15 -15.99 -3.86
N ASP A 20 -3.74 -17.26 -3.87
CA ASP A 20 -4.25 -18.23 -2.91
C ASP A 20 -3.74 -17.92 -1.50
N ILE A 21 -4.68 -17.71 -0.58
CA ILE A 21 -4.44 -17.35 0.81
C ILE A 21 -4.65 -18.53 1.77
N SER A 22 -4.97 -19.72 1.25
CA SER A 22 -5.35 -20.88 2.05
C SER A 22 -4.22 -21.37 2.98
N ALA A 23 -2.97 -21.07 2.64
CA ALA A 23 -1.80 -21.42 3.44
C ALA A 23 -1.38 -20.34 4.44
N LEU A 24 -2.05 -19.17 4.45
CA LEU A 24 -1.72 -18.06 5.35
C LEU A 24 -2.40 -18.25 6.72
N SER A 25 -1.66 -17.96 7.78
CA SER A 25 -2.21 -17.88 9.13
C SER A 25 -3.07 -16.63 9.33
N ALA A 26 -3.89 -16.62 10.39
CA ALA A 26 -4.72 -15.46 10.73
C ALA A 26 -3.89 -14.18 10.90
N HIS A 27 -2.71 -14.27 11.55
CA HIS A 27 -1.82 -13.13 11.73
C HIS A 27 -1.26 -12.61 10.41
N GLU A 28 -0.91 -13.50 9.48
CA GLU A 28 -0.45 -13.11 8.14
C GLU A 28 -1.57 -12.46 7.33
N LEU A 29 -2.81 -12.93 7.47
CA LEU A 29 -3.98 -12.31 6.86
C LEU A 29 -4.24 -10.91 7.43
N GLU A 30 -4.14 -10.71 8.74
CA GLU A 30 -4.25 -9.40 9.38
C GLU A 30 -3.17 -8.43 8.86
N ALA A 31 -1.91 -8.87 8.81
CA ALA A 31 -0.81 -8.07 8.27
C ALA A 31 -1.02 -7.73 6.78
N ARG A 32 -1.59 -8.66 6.00
CA ARG A 32 -1.95 -8.44 4.59
C ARG A 32 -3.06 -7.39 4.46
N ILE A 33 -4.11 -7.48 5.28
CA ILE A 33 -5.22 -6.53 5.30
C ILE A 33 -4.71 -5.12 5.62
N ALA A 34 -3.92 -4.98 6.69
CA ALA A 34 -3.37 -3.69 7.09
C ALA A 34 -2.59 -3.01 5.93
N ARG A 35 -1.73 -3.76 5.24
CA ARG A 35 -1.00 -3.24 4.07
C ARG A 35 -1.91 -2.84 2.91
N LEU A 36 -2.97 -3.60 2.65
CA LEU A 36 -3.93 -3.26 1.60
C LEU A 36 -4.73 -2.00 1.96
N GLU A 37 -5.10 -1.83 3.22
CA GLU A 37 -5.80 -0.63 3.70
C GLU A 37 -4.93 0.62 3.60
N GLU A 38 -3.66 0.54 3.95
CA GLU A 38 -2.68 1.62 3.74
C GLU A 38 -2.58 2.03 2.26
N GLU A 39 -2.48 1.04 1.36
CA GLU A 39 -2.43 1.33 -0.08
C GLU A 39 -3.74 1.93 -0.61
N VAL A 40 -4.88 1.51 -0.09
CA VAL A 40 -6.18 2.12 -0.41
C VAL A 40 -6.23 3.57 0.08
N LEU A 41 -5.74 3.87 1.28
CA LEU A 41 -5.67 5.23 1.81
C LEU A 41 -4.77 6.10 0.93
N ARG A 42 -3.58 5.62 0.58
CA ARG A 42 -2.65 6.30 -0.33
C ARG A 42 -3.29 6.62 -1.68
N CYS A 43 -4.00 5.65 -2.27
CA CYS A 43 -4.74 5.86 -3.52
C CYS A 43 -5.81 6.95 -3.37
N ARG A 44 -6.56 6.92 -2.26
CA ARG A 44 -7.59 7.93 -1.95
C ARG A 44 -6.99 9.32 -1.77
N GLU A 45 -5.86 9.45 -1.09
CA GLU A 45 -5.15 10.71 -0.94
C GLU A 45 -4.65 11.25 -2.28
N ALA A 46 -4.09 10.40 -3.13
CA ALA A 46 -3.66 10.78 -4.48
C ALA A 46 -4.86 11.25 -5.34
N ILE A 47 -6.01 10.59 -5.23
CA ILE A 47 -7.26 11.02 -5.89
C ILE A 47 -7.68 12.39 -5.35
N LYS A 48 -7.74 12.58 -4.03
CA LYS A 48 -8.12 13.85 -3.40
C LYS A 48 -7.21 14.98 -3.85
N ALA A 49 -5.89 14.76 -3.86
CA ALA A 49 -4.92 15.75 -4.33
C ALA A 49 -5.18 16.12 -5.80
N ARG A 50 -5.41 15.15 -6.69
CA ARG A 50 -5.70 15.40 -8.11
C ARG A 50 -7.02 16.14 -8.32
N VAL A 51 -8.06 15.79 -7.56
CA VAL A 51 -9.37 16.46 -7.61
C VAL A 51 -9.27 17.89 -7.08
N ALA A 52 -8.55 18.10 -5.97
CA ALA A 52 -8.30 19.43 -5.43
C ALA A 52 -7.56 20.30 -6.44
N THR A 53 -6.49 19.80 -7.06
CA THR A 53 -5.76 20.49 -8.14
C THR A 53 -6.70 20.85 -9.30
N ARG A 54 -7.57 19.93 -9.71
CA ARG A 54 -8.56 20.19 -10.77
C ARG A 54 -9.57 21.25 -10.38
N SER A 55 -10.08 21.21 -9.15
CA SER A 55 -11.05 22.19 -8.65
C SER A 55 -10.45 23.59 -8.49
N VAL A 56 -9.17 23.70 -8.11
CA VAL A 56 -8.46 25.00 -8.07
C VAL A 56 -8.24 25.54 -9.48
N ALA A 57 -7.86 24.68 -10.44
CA ALA A 57 -7.70 25.08 -11.83
C ALA A 57 -9.04 25.55 -12.46
N GLU A 58 -10.13 24.80 -12.28
CA GLU A 58 -11.46 25.16 -12.79
C GLU A 58 -11.96 26.52 -12.25
N ASN A 59 -11.64 26.85 -10.99
CA ASN A 59 -12.00 28.13 -10.40
C ASN A 59 -11.12 29.30 -10.89
N PHE A 60 -9.92 29.00 -11.39
CA PHE A 60 -9.02 29.98 -12.01
C PHE A 60 -9.41 30.29 -13.46
N PHE A 61 -9.94 29.29 -14.19
CA PHE A 61 -10.39 29.46 -15.58
C PHE A 61 -11.80 30.06 -15.74
N LYS A 62 -12.59 30.15 -14.66
CA LYS A 62 -13.94 30.78 -14.67
C LYS A 62 -13.96 32.26 -14.25
N ARG A 63 -12.79 32.87 -14.04
CA ARG A 63 -12.65 34.31 -13.79
C ARG A 63 -12.33 35.07 -15.07
#